data_AF-A0A7W1RAW8-F1
#
_entry.id   AF-A0A7W1RAW8-F1
#
_cell.length_a   1.000
_cell.length_b   1.000
_cell.length_c   1.000
_cell.angle_alpha   90.00
_cell.angle_beta   90.00
_cell.angle_gamma   90.00
#
_symmetry.space_group_name_H-M   'P 1'
#
loop_
_entity.id
_entity.type
_entity.pdbx_description
1 polymer ?
#
loop_
_entity_poly.entity_id
_entity_poly.type
_entity_poly.pdbx_seq_one_letter_code
_entity_poly.pdbx_strand_id
1 'polypeptide(L)'
;MSDARIYGHTRSGQPITDKEIETFAAEAEAGYDVDELVARRPKRGRPALGSSPASVESVRLDPELREELVQRARLQGTTPSEIIREALRRFLRAA
;
A
#
# COMPACT_ATOMS: atom_id res chain seq x y z
N MET A 1 17.80 22.95 33.67
CA MET A 1 17.40 23.02 32.25
C MET A 1 16.89 21.64 31.91
N SER A 2 15.57 21.48 31.88
CA SER A 2 14.92 20.18 31.62
C SER A 2 15.25 19.72 30.21
N ASP A 3 15.69 18.46 30.08
CA ASP A 3 15.88 17.80 28.78
C ASP A 3 14.61 17.94 27.94
N ALA A 4 14.79 18.32 26.67
CA ALA A 4 13.69 18.42 25.72
C ALA A 4 13.09 17.03 25.51
N ARG A 5 11.76 16.90 25.72
CA ARG A 5 11.07 15.63 25.51
C ARG A 5 11.07 15.29 24.02
N ILE A 6 11.52 14.09 23.69
CA ILE A 6 11.49 13.53 22.33
C ILE A 6 10.35 12.50 22.26
N TYR A 7 9.40 12.72 21.37
CA TYR A 7 8.20 11.88 21.19
C TYR A 7 8.41 10.75 20.17
N GLY A 8 9.47 10.81 19.38
CA GLY A 8 9.79 9.82 18.36
C GLY A 8 10.73 10.38 17.31
N HIS A 9 10.86 9.66 16.20
CA HIS A 9 11.65 10.10 15.04
C HIS A 9 10.81 10.03 13.77
N THR A 10 11.01 10.99 12.87
CA THR A 10 10.45 10.96 11.52
C THR A 10 11.07 9.82 10.70
N ARG A 11 10.49 9.52 9.53
CA ARG A 11 11.07 8.53 8.59
C ARG A 11 12.51 8.87 8.18
N SER A 12 12.88 10.15 8.19
CA SER A 12 14.24 10.63 7.92
C SER A 12 15.14 10.66 9.17
N GLY A 13 14.66 10.21 10.32
CA GLY A 13 15.42 10.13 11.58
C GLY A 13 15.40 11.41 12.44
N GLN A 14 14.71 12.47 12.00
CA GLN A 14 14.65 13.73 12.76
C GLN A 14 13.84 13.57 14.05
N PRO A 15 14.32 14.05 15.21
CA PRO A 15 13.66 13.88 16.50
C PRO A 15 12.45 14.81 16.65
N ILE A 16 11.31 14.23 17.02
CA ILE A 16 10.06 14.98 17.25
C ILE A 16 10.08 15.58 18.64
N THR A 17 10.21 16.90 18.72
CA THR A 17 10.25 17.69 19.96
C THR A 17 8.93 18.43 20.20
N ASP A 18 8.73 19.02 21.39
CA ASP A 18 7.57 19.87 21.69
C ASP A 18 7.36 20.98 20.64
N LYS A 19 8.46 21.61 20.20
CA LYS A 19 8.42 22.64 19.15
C LYS A 19 7.94 22.09 17.80
N GLU A 20 8.34 20.88 17.44
CA GLU A 20 7.86 20.24 16.21
C GLU A 20 6.37 19.91 16.31
N ILE A 21 5.91 19.46 17.49
CA ILE A 21 4.48 19.22 17.74
C ILE A 21 3.66 20.51 17.60
N GLU A 22 4.11 21.62 18.19
CA GLU A 22 3.44 22.92 18.04
C GLU A 22 3.38 23.36 16.58
N THR A 23 4.46 23.12 15.82
CA THR A 23 4.50 23.44 14.38
C THR A 23 3.49 22.60 13.61
N PHE A 24 3.41 21.29 13.87
CA PHE A 24 2.45 20.40 13.21
C PHE A 24 1.00 20.73 13.60
N ALA A 25 0.76 21.14 14.85
CA ALA A 25 -0.55 21.58 15.30
C ALA A 25 -0.99 22.85 14.57
N ALA A 26 -0.11 23.86 14.50
CA ALA A 26 -0.39 25.10 13.77
C ALA A 26 -0.63 24.86 12.27
N GLU A 27 0.14 23.96 11.64
CA GLU A 27 -0.09 23.56 10.25
C GLU A 27 -1.46 22.88 10.06
N ALA A 28 -1.84 21.99 10.97
CA ALA A 28 -3.14 21.31 10.92
C ALA A 28 -4.32 22.29 11.12
N GLU A 29 -4.18 23.25 12.03
CA GLU A 29 -5.17 24.29 12.31
C GLU A 29 -5.30 25.30 11.16
N ALA A 30 -4.19 25.68 10.52
CA ALA A 30 -4.19 26.53 9.34
C ALA A 30 -4.93 25.87 8.16
N GLY A 31 -4.89 24.53 8.10
CA GLY A 31 -5.52 23.74 7.06
C GLY A 31 -4.75 23.77 5.74
N TYR A 32 -5.14 22.90 4.82
CA TYR A 32 -4.55 22.80 3.48
C TYR A 32 -5.53 23.31 2.42
N ASP A 33 -5.00 23.99 1.40
CA ASP A 33 -5.75 24.32 0.20
C ASP A 33 -6.11 23.03 -0.56
N VAL A 34 -7.40 22.70 -0.56
CA VAL A 34 -7.93 21.50 -1.20
C VAL A 34 -7.74 21.56 -2.72
N ASP A 35 -7.88 22.73 -3.33
CA ASP A 35 -7.76 22.89 -4.77
C ASP A 35 -6.31 22.70 -5.22
N GLU A 36 -5.34 23.21 -4.44
CA GLU A 36 -3.91 22.96 -4.69
C GLU A 36 -3.57 21.46 -4.53
N LEU A 37 -4.10 20.81 -3.49
CA LEU A 37 -3.89 19.37 -3.27
C LEU A 37 -4.48 18.51 -4.41
N VAL A 38 -5.66 18.87 -4.91
CA VAL A 38 -6.28 18.18 -6.04
C VAL A 38 -5.51 18.45 -7.34
N ALA A 39 -5.03 19.67 -7.56
CA ALA A 39 -4.21 20.00 -8.73
C ALA A 39 -2.87 19.23 -8.74
N ARG A 40 -2.28 19.00 -7.57
CA ARG A 40 -1.04 18.22 -7.38
C ARG A 40 -1.26 16.70 -7.41
N ARG A 41 -2.49 16.20 -7.32
CA ARG A 41 -2.73 14.76 -7.41
C ARG A 41 -2.26 14.26 -8.78
N PRO A 42 -1.41 13.22 -8.84
CA PRO A 42 -1.13 12.57 -10.10
C PRO A 42 -2.46 12.11 -10.70
N LYS A 43 -2.76 12.53 -11.94
CA LYS A 43 -3.96 12.09 -12.68
C LYS A 43 -4.04 10.56 -12.84
N ARG A 44 -2.93 9.85 -12.58
CA ARG A 44 -2.93 8.39 -12.42
C ARG A 44 -3.52 8.05 -11.05
N GLY A 45 -4.76 7.60 -11.06
CA GLY A 45 -5.28 6.74 -10.00
C GLY A 45 -4.44 5.46 -9.87
N ARG A 46 -4.91 4.51 -9.06
CA ARG A 46 -4.22 3.23 -8.88
C ARG A 46 -3.90 2.62 -10.26
N PRO A 47 -2.63 2.24 -10.54
CA PRO A 47 -2.29 1.60 -11.79
C PRO A 47 -3.20 0.39 -12.06
N ALA A 48 -3.75 0.32 -13.27
CA ALA A 48 -4.50 -0.84 -13.71
C ALA A 48 -3.59 -2.07 -13.77
N LEU A 49 -4.14 -3.25 -13.49
CA LEU A 49 -3.43 -4.52 -13.58
C LEU A 49 -3.32 -5.04 -15.04
N GLY A 50 -3.93 -4.31 -15.98
CA GLY A 50 -4.02 -4.60 -17.42
C GLY A 50 -4.52 -3.36 -18.18
N SER A 51 -5.29 -3.57 -19.26
CA SER A 51 -5.85 -2.47 -20.07
C SER A 51 -6.97 -1.68 -19.38
N SER A 52 -7.50 -2.18 -18.27
CA SER A 52 -8.63 -1.62 -17.52
C SER A 52 -8.53 -2.01 -16.03
N PRO A 53 -9.27 -1.37 -15.10
CA PRO A 53 -9.34 -1.82 -13.72
C PRO A 53 -9.68 -3.31 -13.62
N ALA A 54 -9.03 -4.02 -12.70
CA ALA A 54 -9.29 -5.43 -12.47
C ALA A 54 -10.62 -5.64 -11.72
N SER A 55 -11.40 -6.65 -12.12
CA SER A 55 -12.50 -7.18 -11.32
C SER A 55 -11.98 -8.19 -10.29
N VAL A 56 -12.76 -8.40 -9.22
CA VAL A 56 -12.48 -9.43 -8.21
C VAL A 56 -13.44 -10.58 -8.44
N GLU A 57 -12.91 -11.73 -8.85
CA GLU A 57 -13.68 -12.95 -9.00
C GLU A 57 -13.56 -13.82 -7.74
N SER A 58 -14.69 -14.24 -7.17
CA SER A 58 -14.71 -15.11 -5.98
C SER A 58 -14.63 -16.58 -6.38
N VAL A 59 -13.56 -17.27 -5.96
CA VAL A 59 -13.37 -18.71 -6.19
C VAL A 59 -13.27 -19.44 -4.85
N ARG A 60 -14.00 -20.56 -4.71
CA ARG A 60 -13.87 -21.46 -3.56
C ARG A 60 -12.71 -22.42 -3.81
N LEU A 61 -11.77 -22.46 -2.87
CA LEU A 61 -10.68 -23.41 -2.84
C LEU A 61 -10.90 -24.33 -1.64
N ASP A 62 -10.64 -25.61 -1.82
CA ASP A 62 -10.48 -26.51 -0.68
C ASP A 62 -9.31 -26.07 0.21
N PRO A 63 -9.33 -26.43 1.50
CA PRO A 63 -8.29 -26.02 2.45
C PRO A 63 -6.89 -26.42 2.02
N GLU A 64 -6.72 -27.63 1.49
CA GLU A 64 -5.44 -28.17 1.07
C GLU A 64 -4.84 -27.35 -0.07
N LEU A 65 -5.63 -27.09 -1.13
CA LEU A 65 -5.21 -26.25 -2.26
C LEU A 65 -4.90 -24.82 -1.83
N ARG A 66 -5.64 -24.26 -0.88
CA ARG A 66 -5.35 -22.94 -0.32
C ARG A 66 -3.99 -22.92 0.38
N GLU A 67 -3.68 -23.94 1.16
CA GLU A 67 -2.39 -24.05 1.84
C GLU A 67 -1.24 -24.16 0.85
N GLU A 68 -1.35 -25.05 -0.14
CA GLU A 68 -0.35 -25.21 -1.19
C GLU A 68 -0.09 -23.89 -1.94
N LEU A 69 -1.15 -23.15 -2.27
CA LEU A 69 -1.05 -21.85 -2.92
C LEU A 69 -0.28 -20.83 -2.06
N VAL A 70 -0.58 -20.77 -0.75
CA VAL A 70 0.11 -19.87 0.18
C VAL A 70 1.57 -20.25 0.34
N GLN A 71 1.89 -21.54 0.45
CA GLN A 71 3.28 -21.99 0.54
C GLN A 71 4.07 -21.65 -0.72
N ARG A 72 3.49 -21.89 -1.89
CA ARG A 72 4.12 -21.54 -3.16
C ARG A 72 4.38 -20.04 -3.27
N ALA A 73 3.42 -19.22 -2.84
CA ALA A 73 3.58 -17.75 -2.84
C ALA A 73 4.75 -17.30 -1.97
N ARG A 74 4.88 -17.89 -0.78
CA ARG A 74 5.99 -17.61 0.15
C ARG A 74 7.34 -18.01 -0.45
N LEU A 75 7.45 -19.22 -0.99
CA LEU A 75 8.69 -19.72 -1.60
C LEU A 75 9.16 -18.85 -2.78
N GLN A 76 8.22 -18.28 -3.54
CA GLN A 76 8.52 -17.43 -4.70
C GLN A 76 8.62 -15.94 -4.36
N GLY A 77 8.45 -15.55 -3.09
CA GLY A 77 8.45 -14.13 -2.69
C GLY A 77 7.35 -13.30 -3.37
N THR A 78 6.21 -13.93 -3.67
CA THR A 78 5.09 -13.32 -4.41
C THR A 78 3.78 -13.43 -3.62
N THR A 79 2.67 -13.03 -4.23
CA THR A 79 1.34 -13.11 -3.62
C THR A 79 0.54 -14.30 -4.18
N PRO A 80 -0.38 -14.89 -3.40
CA PRO A 80 -1.31 -15.90 -3.89
C PRO A 80 -2.05 -15.48 -5.17
N SER A 81 -2.48 -14.22 -5.25
CA SER A 81 -3.18 -13.69 -6.42
C SER A 81 -2.29 -13.63 -7.67
N GLU A 82 -0.98 -13.40 -7.53
CA GLU A 82 -0.07 -13.43 -8.68
C GLU A 82 0.11 -14.85 -9.21
N ILE A 83 0.22 -15.84 -8.31
CA ILE A 83 0.26 -17.25 -8.71
C ILE A 83 -1.03 -17.66 -9.43
N ILE A 84 -2.20 -17.29 -8.91
CA ILE A 84 -3.48 -17.58 -9.55
C ILE A 84 -3.52 -16.96 -10.96
N ARG A 85 -3.16 -15.69 -11.10
CA ARG A 85 -3.14 -15.01 -12.41
C ARG A 85 -2.20 -15.70 -13.40
N GLU A 86 -1.01 -16.08 -12.96
CA GLU A 86 -0.03 -16.75 -13.81
C GLU A 86 -0.51 -18.16 -14.21
N ALA A 87 -1.07 -18.92 -13.27
CA ALA A 87 -1.67 -20.22 -13.55
C ALA A 87 -2.79 -20.11 -14.60
N LEU A 88 -3.69 -19.13 -14.46
CA LEU A 88 -4.76 -18.89 -15.43
C LEU A 88 -4.21 -18.51 -16.82
N ARG A 89 -3.21 -17.61 -16.89
CA ARG A 89 -2.56 -17.25 -18.17
C ARG A 89 -1.93 -18.47 -18.85
N ARG A 90 -1.24 -19.33 -18.09
CA ARG A 90 -0.60 -20.54 -18.63
C ARG A 90 -1.65 -21.54 -19.13
N PHE A 91 -2.68 -21.78 -18.32
CA PHE A 91 -3.77 -22.68 -18.66
C PHE A 91 -4.48 -22.26 -19.95
N LEU A 92 -4.86 -20.97 -20.07
CA LEU A 92 -5.57 -20.45 -21.24
C LEU A 92 -4.69 -20.32 -22.50
N ARG A 93 -3.37 -20.22 -22.37
CA ARG A 93 -2.45 -20.21 -23.53
C ARG A 93 -2.10 -21.60 -24.04
N ALA A 94 -2.24 -22.61 -23.19
CA ALA A 94 -1.98 -24.00 -23.55
C ALA A 94 -3.22 -24.70 -24.14
N ALA A 95 -4.40 -24.09 -23.98
CA ALA A 95 -5.65 -24.50 -24.61
C ALA A 95 -5.78 -23.90 -26.02
#